data_AF-A0ABD7Q3T0-F1
#
_entry.id   AF-A0ABD7Q3T0-F1
#
_cell.length_a   1.000
_cell.length_b   1.000
_cell.length_c   1.000
_cell.angle_alpha   90.00
_cell.angle_beta   90.00
_cell.angle_gamma   90.00
#
_symmetry.space_group_name_H-M   'P 1'
#
loop_
_entity.id
_entity.type
_entity.pdbx_description
1 polymer ?
#
loop_
_entity_poly.entity_id
_entity_poly.type
_entity_poly.pdbx_seq_one_letter_code
_entity_poly.pdbx_strand_id
1 'polypeptide(L)'
;MSDLYEYLNAKKGKAYFDDQIKPFSLISLYPGIDTSRKLRGNSRTTGDADKDVQDAIIDMIITIAVRYGLSYKEISYILLTTKVESGFNPDAAAGTTSAAGLAQGTVGFIKDALTQSEDILGFRLDLRNEEIFEAEKGCYAVIYSFLLNKSKVMERYASDQREYWEWLYLLHHDGVYSLGKYLDGTREKSADGKKWALYITNHLSVVEGLLKNTEVNTKFKLSTGDNTAFKNKNYIAAISPFPSSICPNLVSDYEKSLVFIKGVTDANGMTESVNATAGSEIVFTILSDNYKYLAKVPGEKNADKKPEVLTYTVRKGDTLSAIAKTHGVSVEKLARINKIHNVNMLRIGAKLKMPDGNNNHGYVSRYVSEQTKKEILKNIGIENANAKAAIEYSRSHIVLPKGSRSADSEKKSNVIHIKTTTTDKSVTRRSKNEPEKHQTTSEGKAKEISVVNDFEPVVDFSKDIPLSLKNLVTNHSLDIIKGIMKSSGVHKIMITSTLRSVEKQVNAMYGNMQSKGIDSQLAYYAKAGREVIKAAIDAGGNDHSKTAAVKAAMTEKVIQLQSEGRLVSRHCVSEEMYAERNVFDISKNLSSKRSVLLTFDKALTEYAANNDGFKYISPFLHSGEPAFHVEIVQ
;
A
#
# COMPACT_ATOMS: atom_id res chain seq x y z
N MET A 1 23.04 11.74 19.71
CA MET A 1 21.69 11.98 19.18
C MET A 1 20.72 11.15 20.01
N SER A 2 19.60 11.71 20.45
CA SER A 2 18.54 10.95 21.11
C SER A 2 17.94 9.94 20.13
N ASP A 3 17.56 8.76 20.59
CA ASP A 3 16.78 7.83 19.77
C ASP A 3 15.35 8.35 19.55
N LEU A 4 14.58 7.66 18.69
CA LEU A 4 13.20 8.06 18.37
C LEU A 4 12.32 8.17 19.62
N TYR A 5 12.45 7.24 20.56
CA TYR A 5 11.62 7.17 21.76
C TYR A 5 11.98 8.29 22.72
N GLU A 6 13.26 8.56 22.95
CA GLU A 6 13.71 9.71 23.75
C GLU A 6 13.23 11.04 23.17
N TYR A 7 13.17 11.15 21.84
CA TYR A 7 12.64 12.33 21.17
C TYR A 7 11.12 12.46 21.31
N LEU A 8 10.38 11.35 21.22
CA LEU A 8 8.91 11.35 21.20
C LEU A 8 8.27 11.35 22.58
N ASN A 9 8.83 10.64 23.56
CA ASN A 9 8.24 10.51 24.89
C ASN A 9 7.88 11.88 25.48
N ALA A 10 6.63 11.99 25.93
CA ALA A 10 6.06 13.20 26.47
C ALA A 10 6.21 13.23 27.98
N LYS A 11 6.46 14.43 28.51
CA LYS A 11 6.35 14.70 29.95
C LYS A 11 4.88 14.93 30.29
N LYS A 12 4.50 14.60 31.53
CA LYS A 12 3.19 14.95 32.09
C LYS A 12 2.92 16.45 31.91
N GLY A 13 1.78 16.75 31.29
CA GLY A 13 1.27 18.10 31.11
C GLY A 13 0.65 18.68 32.39
N LYS A 14 -0.03 19.82 32.25
CA LYS A 14 -0.79 20.42 33.35
C LYS A 14 -2.17 19.78 33.42
N ALA A 15 -2.60 19.39 34.62
CA ALA A 15 -3.97 18.98 34.87
C ALA A 15 -4.91 20.20 34.80
N TYR A 16 -6.18 19.94 34.46
CA TYR A 16 -7.23 20.95 34.54
C TYR A 16 -7.63 21.20 36.00
N PHE A 17 -7.93 22.44 36.33
CA PHE A 17 -8.56 22.80 37.61
C PHE A 17 -10.07 22.47 37.59
N ASP A 18 -10.66 22.26 38.76
CA ASP A 18 -12.07 21.84 38.89
C ASP A 18 -13.05 22.80 38.21
N ASP A 19 -12.77 24.11 38.23
CA ASP A 19 -13.59 25.16 37.58
C ASP A 19 -13.50 25.14 36.04
N GLN A 20 -12.44 24.53 35.50
CA GLN A 20 -12.26 24.34 34.06
C GLN A 20 -12.97 23.10 33.53
N ILE A 21 -13.24 22.11 34.39
CA ILE A 21 -13.84 20.83 34.01
C ILE A 21 -15.33 21.02 33.77
N LYS A 22 -15.77 20.75 32.53
CA LYS A 22 -17.18 20.85 32.14
C LYS A 22 -17.92 19.54 32.42
N PRO A 23 -19.22 19.57 32.79
CA PRO A 23 -19.99 18.35 33.10
C PRO A 23 -20.08 17.34 31.96
N PHE A 24 -20.02 17.82 30.70
CA PHE A 24 -20.04 16.97 29.51
C PHE A 24 -18.66 16.44 29.11
N SER A 25 -17.58 16.89 29.78
CA SER A 25 -16.23 16.41 29.50
C SER A 25 -16.06 14.98 29.98
N LEU A 26 -15.17 14.22 29.32
CA LEU A 26 -14.95 12.84 29.71
C LEU A 26 -14.18 12.70 31.03
N ILE A 27 -13.52 13.76 31.50
CA ILE A 27 -13.01 13.81 32.89
C ILE A 27 -14.18 13.73 33.88
N SER A 28 -15.27 14.46 33.63
CA SER A 28 -16.44 14.46 34.52
C SER A 28 -17.28 13.19 34.37
N LEU A 29 -17.43 12.68 33.15
CA LEU A 29 -18.28 11.51 32.88
C LEU A 29 -17.60 10.18 33.28
N TYR A 30 -16.28 10.09 33.12
CA TYR A 30 -15.48 8.90 33.40
C TYR A 30 -14.20 9.27 34.18
N PRO A 31 -14.34 9.71 35.45
CA PRO A 31 -13.22 10.22 36.23
C PRO A 31 -12.19 9.15 36.62
N GLY A 32 -12.62 7.89 36.74
CA GLY A 32 -11.75 6.77 37.06
C GLY A 32 -10.90 6.32 35.87
N ILE A 33 -9.71 5.79 36.16
CA ILE A 33 -8.90 5.06 35.19
C ILE A 33 -9.18 3.56 35.36
N ASP A 34 -9.52 2.88 34.26
CA ASP A 34 -9.66 1.43 34.27
C ASP A 34 -8.30 0.74 34.46
N THR A 35 -8.05 0.28 35.68
CA THR A 35 -6.79 -0.37 36.07
C THR A 35 -6.65 -1.80 35.55
N SER A 36 -7.70 -2.38 34.96
CA SER A 36 -7.63 -3.70 34.33
C SER A 36 -6.90 -3.66 32.98
N ARG A 37 -6.89 -2.49 32.29
CA ARG A 37 -6.15 -2.29 31.05
C ARG A 37 -4.66 -2.26 31.30
N LYS A 38 -3.91 -3.07 30.54
CA LYS A 38 -2.43 -3.10 30.60
C LYS A 38 -1.81 -1.81 30.03
N LEU A 39 -2.39 -1.27 28.96
CA LEU A 39 -1.96 -0.02 28.34
C LEU A 39 -2.94 1.08 28.75
N ARG A 40 -2.57 1.86 29.76
CA ARG A 40 -3.40 2.92 30.35
C ARG A 40 -2.54 4.09 30.83
N GLY A 41 -3.15 5.25 30.99
CA GLY A 41 -2.56 6.37 31.70
C GLY A 41 -2.59 6.21 33.22
N ASN A 42 -1.82 7.04 33.91
CA ASN A 42 -1.90 7.24 35.36
C ASN A 42 -2.96 8.28 35.73
N SER A 43 -3.36 9.14 34.80
CA SER A 43 -4.49 10.07 34.94
C SER A 43 -5.06 10.47 33.57
N ARG A 44 -6.07 11.35 33.56
CA ARG A 44 -6.61 12.00 32.35
C ARG A 44 -5.69 13.08 31.75
N THR A 45 -4.52 13.33 32.35
CA THR A 45 -3.61 14.39 31.91
C THR A 45 -2.76 13.94 30.72
N THR A 46 -2.60 14.78 29.70
CA THR A 46 -1.70 14.51 28.56
C THR A 46 -0.28 14.15 29.04
N GLY A 47 0.34 13.16 28.42
CA GLY A 47 1.68 12.67 28.77
C GLY A 47 1.81 11.94 30.11
N ASP A 48 0.73 11.77 30.87
CA ASP A 48 0.73 11.07 32.16
C ASP A 48 0.48 9.57 31.99
N ALA A 49 1.39 8.90 31.29
CA ALA A 49 1.45 7.46 31.15
C ALA A 49 2.91 7.01 31.34
N ASP A 50 3.10 5.82 31.89
CA ASP A 50 4.44 5.24 32.07
C ASP A 50 5.17 5.16 30.73
N LYS A 51 6.50 5.33 30.76
CA LYS A 51 7.33 5.34 29.54
C LYS A 51 7.12 4.09 28.68
N ASP A 52 7.01 2.92 29.31
CA ASP A 52 6.79 1.66 28.60
C ASP A 52 5.40 1.60 27.94
N VAL A 53 4.40 2.31 28.48
CA VAL A 53 3.09 2.47 27.82
C VAL A 53 3.21 3.40 26.62
N GLN A 54 3.86 4.56 26.77
CA GLN A 54 4.09 5.48 25.66
C GLN A 54 4.86 4.81 24.50
N ASP A 55 5.93 4.08 24.81
CA ASP A 55 6.72 3.33 23.84
C ASP A 55 5.86 2.27 23.12
N ALA A 56 4.99 1.56 23.85
CA ALA A 56 4.07 0.58 23.25
C ALA A 56 3.02 1.22 22.32
N ILE A 57 2.53 2.42 22.65
CA ILE A 57 1.64 3.19 21.75
C ILE A 57 2.39 3.63 20.49
N ILE A 58 3.62 4.12 20.62
CA ILE A 58 4.48 4.50 19.48
C ILE A 58 4.67 3.30 18.54
N ASP A 59 5.03 2.14 19.09
CA ASP A 59 5.23 0.89 18.33
C ASP A 59 3.96 0.48 17.56
N MET A 60 2.80 0.60 18.21
CA MET A 60 1.52 0.23 17.63
C MET A 60 1.11 1.18 16.50
N ILE A 61 1.32 2.49 16.68
CA ILE A 61 1.08 3.50 15.64
C ILE A 61 1.96 3.23 14.42
N ILE A 62 3.27 3.02 14.62
CA ILE A 62 4.20 2.69 13.52
C ILE A 62 3.72 1.44 12.80
N THR A 63 3.40 0.38 13.54
CA THR A 63 2.97 -0.91 12.96
C THR A 63 1.70 -0.75 12.14
N ILE A 64 0.68 -0.07 12.67
CA ILE A 64 -0.59 0.14 11.96
C ILE A 64 -0.36 1.02 10.73
N ALA A 65 0.35 2.14 10.87
CA ALA A 65 0.59 3.07 9.77
C ALA A 65 1.36 2.44 8.60
N VAL A 66 2.42 1.68 8.90
CA VAL A 66 3.16 0.87 7.90
C VAL A 66 2.22 -0.06 7.16
N ARG A 67 1.33 -0.73 7.89
CA ARG A 67 0.34 -1.67 7.36
C ARG A 67 -0.76 -1.02 6.50
N TYR A 68 -0.94 0.30 6.59
CA TYR A 68 -1.76 1.11 5.68
C TYR A 68 -0.94 1.70 4.52
N GLY A 69 0.34 1.35 4.40
CA GLY A 69 1.22 1.81 3.32
C GLY A 69 1.64 3.27 3.46
N LEU A 70 1.63 3.83 4.68
CA LEU A 70 1.99 5.23 4.92
C LEU A 70 3.50 5.42 4.85
N SER A 71 3.93 6.57 4.31
CA SER A 71 5.34 6.97 4.20
C SER A 71 5.96 7.28 5.56
N TYR A 72 7.29 7.29 5.65
CA TYR A 72 8.00 7.68 6.89
C TYR A 72 7.59 9.07 7.37
N LYS A 73 7.41 10.01 6.44
CA LYS A 73 7.00 11.38 6.75
C LYS A 73 5.57 11.43 7.31
N GLU A 74 4.66 10.63 6.76
CA GLU A 74 3.29 10.53 7.27
C GLU A 74 3.23 9.85 8.64
N ILE A 75 4.00 8.78 8.85
CA ILE A 75 4.14 8.13 10.16
C ILE A 75 4.68 9.14 11.18
N SER A 76 5.69 9.92 10.80
CA SER A 76 6.29 10.96 11.64
C SER A 76 5.28 12.03 12.03
N TYR A 77 4.46 12.46 11.07
CA TYR A 77 3.38 13.41 11.30
C TYR A 77 2.36 12.87 12.30
N ILE A 78 1.94 11.62 12.14
CA ILE A 78 0.98 10.95 13.04
C ILE A 78 1.56 10.87 14.46
N LEU A 79 2.80 10.42 14.61
CA LEU A 79 3.49 10.35 15.91
C LEU A 79 3.60 11.72 16.58
N LEU A 80 3.97 12.75 15.83
CA LEU A 80 4.07 14.12 16.36
C LEU A 80 2.69 14.67 16.75
N THR A 81 1.65 14.37 15.99
CA THR A 81 0.27 14.75 16.32
C THR A 81 -0.18 14.07 17.61
N THR A 82 0.01 12.74 17.74
CA THR A 82 -0.33 12.03 18.99
C THR A 82 0.45 12.57 20.19
N LYS A 83 1.73 12.91 20.01
CA LYS A 83 2.55 13.53 21.06
C LYS A 83 1.93 14.86 21.54
N VAL A 84 1.48 15.69 20.61
CA VAL A 84 0.88 17.00 20.92
C VAL A 84 -0.47 16.84 21.62
N GLU A 85 -1.32 15.98 21.09
CA GLU A 85 -2.71 15.85 21.52
C GLU A 85 -2.86 15.14 22.87
N SER A 86 -2.17 14.01 23.04
CA SER A 86 -2.34 13.14 24.21
C SER A 86 -1.04 12.83 24.95
N GLY A 87 0.11 13.20 24.39
CA GLY A 87 1.40 12.80 24.93
C GLY A 87 1.55 11.28 25.00
N PHE A 88 0.93 10.57 24.06
CA PHE A 88 0.83 9.10 24.06
C PHE A 88 0.14 8.50 25.29
N ASN A 89 -0.62 9.29 26.05
CA ASN A 89 -1.48 8.77 27.11
C ASN A 89 -2.84 8.37 26.52
N PRO A 90 -3.19 7.06 26.47
CA PRO A 90 -4.47 6.62 25.92
C PRO A 90 -5.68 7.09 26.76
N ASP A 91 -5.46 7.49 28.01
CA ASP A 91 -6.49 7.99 28.91
C ASP A 91 -6.63 9.52 28.91
N ALA A 92 -5.82 10.25 28.13
CA ALA A 92 -5.86 11.70 28.09
C ALA A 92 -7.27 12.23 27.75
N ALA A 93 -7.74 13.22 28.49
CA ALA A 93 -9.03 13.88 28.22
C ALA A 93 -8.95 15.38 28.51
N ALA A 94 -9.62 16.17 27.69
CA ALA A 94 -9.77 17.60 27.91
C ALA A 94 -10.85 17.88 28.96
N GLY A 95 -10.61 18.84 29.85
CA GLY A 95 -11.62 19.32 30.81
C GLY A 95 -12.62 20.29 30.19
N THR A 96 -12.20 21.05 29.18
CA THR A 96 -13.00 22.14 28.58
C THR A 96 -13.87 21.69 27.41
N THR A 97 -13.63 20.51 26.86
CA THR A 97 -14.34 19.96 25.69
C THR A 97 -14.68 18.48 25.92
N SER A 98 -15.25 17.80 24.91
CA SER A 98 -15.44 16.34 24.92
C SER A 98 -14.27 15.56 24.33
N ALA A 99 -13.15 16.23 24.01
CA ALA A 99 -11.98 15.60 23.41
C ALA A 99 -11.32 14.60 24.37
N ALA A 100 -11.04 13.39 23.89
CA ALA A 100 -10.38 12.36 24.70
C ALA A 100 -9.64 11.31 23.86
N GLY A 101 -8.87 10.46 24.55
CA GLY A 101 -8.08 9.38 23.98
C GLY A 101 -6.85 9.88 23.23
N LEU A 102 -6.17 8.95 22.54
CA LEU A 102 -4.92 9.24 21.82
C LEU A 102 -5.07 10.31 20.73
N ALA A 103 -6.24 10.38 20.09
CA ALA A 103 -6.56 11.33 19.03
C ALA A 103 -7.27 12.60 19.53
N GLN A 104 -7.49 12.76 20.84
CA GLN A 104 -8.32 13.83 21.41
C GLN A 104 -9.66 14.01 20.66
N GLY A 105 -10.30 12.88 20.35
CA GLY A 105 -11.52 12.84 19.55
C GLY A 105 -12.70 13.41 20.32
N THR A 106 -13.38 14.40 19.74
CA THR A 106 -14.65 14.93 20.29
C THR A 106 -15.83 13.99 20.00
N VAL A 107 -16.99 14.25 20.59
CA VAL A 107 -18.24 13.53 20.26
C VAL A 107 -18.55 13.56 18.75
N GLY A 108 -18.27 14.67 18.07
CA GLY A 108 -18.42 14.77 16.62
C GLY A 108 -17.49 13.81 15.87
N PHE A 109 -16.21 13.78 16.26
CA PHE A 109 -15.24 12.84 15.71
C PHE A 109 -15.63 11.37 15.94
N ILE A 110 -16.12 11.03 17.14
CA ILE A 110 -16.60 9.67 17.45
C ILE A 110 -17.76 9.29 16.52
N LYS A 111 -18.70 10.20 16.26
CA LYS A 111 -19.82 9.98 15.34
C LYS A 111 -19.35 9.78 13.90
N ASP A 112 -18.37 10.56 13.46
CA ASP A 112 -17.78 10.43 12.13
C ASP A 112 -17.03 9.10 12.00
N ALA A 113 -16.20 8.75 12.98
CA ALA A 113 -15.51 7.45 13.02
C ALA A 113 -16.51 6.30 12.95
N LEU A 114 -17.61 6.35 13.70
CA LEU A 114 -18.63 5.31 13.70
C LEU A 114 -19.30 5.08 12.34
N THR A 115 -19.33 6.10 11.48
CA THR A 115 -20.03 6.06 10.19
C THR A 115 -19.09 5.94 8.99
N GLN A 116 -17.87 6.49 9.04
CA GLN A 116 -16.96 6.61 7.89
C GLN A 116 -15.72 5.72 8.00
N SER A 117 -15.41 5.17 9.19
CA SER A 117 -14.21 4.33 9.37
C SER A 117 -14.24 3.05 8.55
N GLU A 118 -15.41 2.50 8.22
CA GLU A 118 -15.47 1.28 7.41
C GLU A 118 -14.94 1.53 5.99
N ASP A 119 -15.22 2.69 5.40
CA ASP A 119 -14.70 3.09 4.09
C ASP A 119 -13.21 3.43 4.13
N ILE A 120 -12.74 4.01 5.24
CA ILE A 120 -11.36 4.52 5.37
C ILE A 120 -10.39 3.45 5.88
N LEU A 121 -10.77 2.72 6.93
CA LEU A 121 -9.97 1.71 7.61
C LEU A 121 -10.28 0.28 7.14
N GLY A 122 -11.44 0.04 6.52
CA GLY A 122 -11.92 -1.29 6.14
C GLY A 122 -12.68 -2.02 7.25
N PHE A 123 -12.96 -1.36 8.38
CA PHE A 123 -13.76 -1.87 9.48
C PHE A 123 -14.36 -0.72 10.28
N ARG A 124 -15.47 -0.99 10.98
CA ARG A 124 -16.12 -0.02 11.85
C ARG A 124 -15.33 0.18 13.15
N LEU A 125 -14.82 1.39 13.34
CA LEU A 125 -14.15 1.86 14.55
C LEU A 125 -15.20 2.46 15.52
N ASP A 126 -15.49 1.73 16.59
CA ASP A 126 -16.40 2.18 17.65
C ASP A 126 -15.62 2.71 18.86
N LEU A 127 -15.70 4.03 19.05
CA LEU A 127 -15.03 4.80 20.10
C LEU A 127 -16.02 5.38 21.13
N ARG A 128 -17.26 4.89 21.18
CA ARG A 128 -18.26 5.44 22.11
C ARG A 128 -17.90 5.10 23.56
N ASN A 129 -18.27 6.00 24.48
CA ASN A 129 -18.08 5.83 25.92
C ASN A 129 -16.58 5.66 26.28
N GLU A 130 -16.24 4.69 27.13
CA GLU A 130 -14.87 4.42 27.58
C GLU A 130 -13.99 3.75 26.51
N GLU A 131 -14.58 3.28 25.40
CA GLU A 131 -13.82 2.64 24.31
C GLU A 131 -12.83 3.60 23.64
N ILE A 132 -13.03 4.92 23.76
CA ILE A 132 -12.07 5.93 23.29
C ILE A 132 -10.72 5.88 24.04
N PHE A 133 -10.72 5.30 25.24
CA PHE A 133 -9.51 5.12 26.05
C PHE A 133 -8.80 3.80 25.77
N GLU A 134 -9.41 2.88 25.02
CA GLU A 134 -8.74 1.64 24.63
C GLU A 134 -7.56 1.98 23.70
N ALA A 135 -6.38 1.48 24.04
CA ALA A 135 -5.11 1.88 23.42
C ALA A 135 -5.08 1.58 21.93
N GLU A 136 -5.50 0.38 21.53
CA GLU A 136 -5.47 -0.06 20.13
C GLU A 136 -6.49 0.69 19.28
N LYS A 137 -7.71 0.85 19.77
CA LYS A 137 -8.73 1.71 19.15
C LYS A 137 -8.27 3.16 19.05
N GLY A 138 -7.59 3.66 20.08
CA GLY A 138 -6.98 4.99 20.07
C GLY A 138 -5.93 5.13 18.97
N CYS A 139 -5.06 4.13 18.77
CA CYS A 139 -4.08 4.15 17.67
C CYS A 139 -4.79 4.20 16.30
N TYR A 140 -5.84 3.40 16.11
CA TYR A 140 -6.67 3.46 14.91
C TYR A 140 -7.38 4.80 14.73
N ALA A 141 -7.80 5.45 15.81
CA ALA A 141 -8.43 6.76 15.78
C ALA A 141 -7.48 7.83 15.22
N VAL A 142 -6.21 7.81 15.61
CA VAL A 142 -5.22 8.76 15.07
C VAL A 142 -4.98 8.50 13.58
N ILE A 143 -4.84 7.23 13.17
CA ILE A 143 -4.67 6.86 11.75
C ILE A 143 -5.90 7.26 10.92
N TYR A 144 -7.10 6.98 11.43
CA TYR A 144 -8.35 7.39 10.80
C TYR A 144 -8.42 8.91 10.61
N SER A 145 -8.10 9.68 11.67
CA SER A 145 -8.08 11.14 11.59
C SER A 145 -7.12 11.64 10.51
N PHE A 146 -5.92 11.08 10.45
CA PHE A 146 -4.93 11.42 9.43
C PHE A 146 -5.44 11.09 8.01
N LEU A 147 -5.93 9.89 7.77
CA LEU A 147 -6.41 9.46 6.45
C LEU A 147 -7.61 10.29 5.98
N LEU A 148 -8.56 10.55 6.87
CA LEU A 148 -9.72 11.39 6.61
C LEU A 148 -9.29 12.81 6.22
N ASN A 149 -8.43 13.44 7.02
CA ASN A 149 -7.95 14.79 6.75
C ASN A 149 -7.10 14.86 5.48
N LYS A 150 -6.23 13.87 5.26
CA LYS A 150 -5.44 13.72 4.03
C LYS A 150 -6.32 13.70 2.80
N SER A 151 -7.43 12.95 2.82
CA SER A 151 -8.33 12.91 1.67
C SER A 151 -8.86 14.30 1.29
N LYS A 152 -9.08 15.19 2.27
CA LYS A 152 -9.55 16.57 2.06
C LYS A 152 -8.47 17.54 1.66
N VAL A 153 -7.32 17.49 2.32
CA VAL A 153 -6.21 18.40 2.01
C VAL A 153 -5.68 18.14 0.59
N MET A 154 -5.64 16.86 0.16
CA MET A 154 -5.20 16.48 -1.20
C MET A 154 -6.12 16.96 -2.32
N GLU A 155 -7.35 17.41 -2.03
CA GLU A 155 -8.20 18.07 -3.02
C GLU A 155 -7.62 19.44 -3.45
N ARG A 156 -6.69 20.01 -2.68
CA ARG A 156 -6.20 21.40 -2.85
C ARG A 156 -4.70 21.60 -2.76
N TYR A 157 -4.01 20.81 -1.93
CA TYR A 157 -2.59 20.99 -1.62
C TYR A 157 -1.80 19.71 -1.89
N ALA A 158 -0.59 19.86 -2.42
CA ALA A 158 0.32 18.76 -2.68
C ALA A 158 1.23 18.49 -1.46
N SER A 159 1.63 17.24 -1.24
CA SER A 159 2.32 16.80 -0.01
C SER A 159 3.76 17.31 0.16
N ASP A 160 4.34 17.88 -0.89
CA ASP A 160 5.64 18.55 -0.89
C ASP A 160 5.56 19.99 -0.35
N GLN A 161 4.38 20.60 -0.37
CA GLN A 161 4.12 21.92 0.18
C GLN A 161 4.10 21.89 1.71
N ARG A 162 4.56 22.97 2.34
CA ARG A 162 4.54 23.11 3.80
C ARG A 162 3.09 23.20 4.31
N GLU A 163 2.28 23.94 3.58
CA GLU A 163 0.86 24.20 3.86
C GLU A 163 0.06 22.91 3.94
N TYR A 164 0.42 21.88 3.17
CA TYR A 164 -0.21 20.57 3.26
C TYR A 164 -0.17 20.01 4.68
N TRP A 165 1.01 20.02 5.31
CA TRP A 165 1.21 19.49 6.66
C TRP A 165 0.57 20.39 7.72
N GLU A 166 0.58 21.70 7.52
CA GLU A 166 -0.12 22.64 8.41
C GLU A 166 -1.64 22.43 8.35
N TRP A 167 -2.20 22.25 7.15
CA TRP A 167 -3.63 22.01 6.96
C TRP A 167 -4.08 20.69 7.56
N LEU A 168 -3.28 19.62 7.45
CA LEU A 168 -3.60 18.35 8.11
C LEU A 168 -3.85 18.54 9.61
N TYR A 169 -3.04 19.38 10.27
CA TYR A 169 -3.16 19.60 11.71
C TYR A 169 -4.32 20.54 12.03
N LEU A 170 -4.50 21.61 11.25
CA LEU A 170 -5.66 22.50 11.43
C LEU A 170 -6.98 21.75 11.25
N LEU A 171 -7.08 20.81 10.30
CA LEU A 171 -8.27 19.98 10.15
C LEU A 171 -8.43 18.95 11.28
N HIS A 172 -7.34 18.48 11.89
CA HIS A 172 -7.40 17.64 13.07
C HIS A 172 -7.97 18.42 14.26
N HIS A 173 -7.38 19.59 14.52
CA HIS A 173 -7.72 20.48 15.63
C HIS A 173 -9.14 21.06 15.52
N ASP A 174 -9.50 21.59 14.36
CA ASP A 174 -10.75 22.34 14.14
C ASP A 174 -11.86 21.51 13.48
N GLY A 175 -11.57 20.26 13.14
CA GLY A 175 -12.46 19.33 12.45
C GLY A 175 -12.32 19.37 10.93
N VAL A 176 -12.52 18.20 10.31
CA VAL A 176 -12.28 17.97 8.87
C VAL A 176 -13.06 18.92 7.95
N TYR A 177 -14.25 19.34 8.36
CA TYR A 177 -15.13 20.21 7.56
C TYR A 177 -14.79 21.70 7.68
N SER A 178 -13.75 22.07 8.42
CA SER A 178 -13.34 23.46 8.62
C SER A 178 -12.61 24.08 7.41
N LEU A 179 -12.07 23.26 6.50
CA LEU A 179 -11.26 23.75 5.36
C LEU A 179 -11.98 24.81 4.52
N GLY A 180 -13.25 24.58 4.18
CA GLY A 180 -14.04 25.55 3.39
C GLY A 180 -14.17 26.90 4.10
N LYS A 181 -14.43 26.87 5.41
CA LYS A 181 -14.59 28.07 6.26
C LYS A 181 -13.29 28.86 6.42
N TYR A 182 -12.15 28.19 6.33
CA TYR A 182 -10.86 28.87 6.30
C TYR A 182 -10.63 29.59 4.97
N LEU A 183 -11.01 28.94 3.86
CA LEU A 183 -10.78 29.45 2.51
C LEU A 183 -11.72 30.62 2.16
N ASP A 184 -12.95 30.60 2.66
CA ASP A 184 -13.90 31.70 2.48
C ASP A 184 -13.71 32.86 3.49
N GLY A 185 -12.77 32.72 4.42
CA GLY A 185 -12.45 33.74 5.43
C GLY A 185 -13.44 33.81 6.60
N THR A 186 -14.41 32.91 6.69
CA THR A 186 -15.39 32.89 7.80
C THR A 186 -14.85 32.24 9.09
N ARG A 187 -13.65 31.64 9.04
CA ARG A 187 -12.94 31.09 10.19
C ARG A 187 -11.48 31.52 10.20
N GLU A 188 -11.02 32.05 11.33
CA GLU A 188 -9.62 32.36 11.55
C GLU A 188 -8.87 31.22 12.24
N LYS A 189 -7.59 31.08 11.92
CA LYS A 189 -6.71 30.06 12.51
C LYS A 189 -6.42 30.46 13.97
N SER A 190 -6.78 29.60 14.92
CA SER A 190 -6.54 29.84 16.35
C SER A 190 -5.04 29.94 16.66
N ALA A 191 -4.68 30.65 17.74
CA ALA A 191 -3.28 30.76 18.16
C ALA A 191 -2.67 29.39 18.48
N ASP A 192 -3.43 28.53 19.17
CA ASP A 192 -3.00 27.16 19.51
C ASP A 192 -2.87 26.28 18.26
N GLY A 193 -3.83 26.34 17.33
CA GLY A 193 -3.77 25.59 16.08
C GLY A 193 -2.54 25.96 15.25
N LYS A 194 -2.23 27.27 15.12
CA LYS A 194 -1.01 27.75 14.45
C LYS A 194 0.26 27.27 15.14
N LYS A 195 0.32 27.39 16.47
CA LYS A 195 1.47 27.01 17.29
C LYS A 195 1.83 25.53 17.09
N TRP A 196 0.83 24.65 17.16
CA TRP A 196 1.07 23.21 17.07
C TRP A 196 1.30 22.72 15.64
N ALA A 197 0.62 23.30 14.63
CA ALA A 197 0.95 23.05 13.23
C ALA A 197 2.42 23.42 12.92
N LEU A 198 2.88 24.56 13.44
CA LEU A 198 4.27 25.00 13.30
C LEU A 198 5.24 24.07 14.05
N TYR A 199 4.89 23.65 15.27
CA TYR A 199 5.69 22.67 16.02
C TYR A 199 5.85 21.38 15.22
N ILE A 200 4.76 20.78 14.73
CA ILE A 200 4.80 19.51 13.99
C ILE A 200 5.65 19.66 12.73
N THR A 201 5.41 20.69 11.91
CA THR A 201 6.17 20.91 10.68
C THR A 201 7.66 21.10 10.91
N ASN A 202 8.06 21.82 11.97
CA ASN A 202 9.46 22.03 12.32
C ASN A 202 10.17 20.75 12.82
N HIS A 203 9.43 19.79 13.37
CA HIS A 203 10.00 18.55 13.94
C HIS A 203 9.87 17.36 12.98
N LEU A 204 9.17 17.52 11.86
CA LEU A 204 8.79 16.45 10.95
C LEU A 204 10.01 15.74 10.33
N SER A 205 10.97 16.51 9.81
CA SER A 205 12.18 15.96 9.17
C SER A 205 13.08 15.22 10.16
N VAL A 206 13.10 15.64 11.43
CA VAL A 206 13.89 15.00 12.50
C VAL A 206 13.31 13.62 12.80
N VAL A 207 12.00 13.53 13.05
CA VAL A 207 11.33 12.25 13.32
C VAL A 207 11.38 11.32 12.11
N GLU A 208 11.22 11.87 10.91
CA GLU A 208 11.35 11.12 9.66
C GLU A 208 12.76 10.53 9.52
N GLY A 209 13.80 11.32 9.78
CA GLY A 209 15.19 10.88 9.79
C GLY A 209 15.46 9.79 10.82
N LEU A 210 14.93 9.94 12.04
CA LEU A 210 15.06 8.94 13.11
C LEU A 210 14.37 7.61 12.79
N LEU A 211 13.34 7.61 11.95
CA LEU A 211 12.72 6.38 11.44
C LEU A 211 13.52 5.79 10.27
N LYS A 212 13.68 6.55 9.18
CA LYS A 212 14.18 6.02 7.91
C LYS A 212 15.67 5.70 7.88
N ASN A 213 16.46 6.34 8.76
CA ASN A 213 17.91 6.13 8.83
C ASN A 213 18.32 5.14 9.93
N THR A 214 17.36 4.48 10.58
CA THR A 214 17.65 3.53 11.66
C THR A 214 17.66 2.11 11.12
N GLU A 215 18.85 1.52 11.02
CA GLU A 215 19.03 0.09 10.79
C GLU A 215 18.87 -0.67 12.11
N VAL A 216 18.16 -1.79 12.06
CA VAL A 216 17.77 -2.59 13.22
C VAL A 216 18.13 -4.04 12.97
N ASN A 217 18.93 -4.61 13.89
CA ASN A 217 19.25 -6.03 13.91
C ASN A 217 18.13 -6.76 14.66
N THR A 218 17.24 -7.42 13.93
CA THR A 218 16.08 -8.13 14.49
C THR A 218 16.38 -9.62 14.63
N LYS A 219 16.09 -10.21 15.78
CA LYS A 219 16.20 -11.67 15.99
C LYS A 219 14.84 -12.26 16.34
N PHE A 220 14.66 -13.55 16.12
CA PHE A 220 13.46 -14.27 16.56
C PHE A 220 13.86 -15.33 17.58
N LYS A 221 13.07 -15.45 18.65
CA LYS A 221 13.21 -16.49 19.68
C LYS A 221 12.02 -17.42 19.62
N LEU A 222 12.24 -18.66 19.23
CA LEU A 222 11.21 -19.67 19.15
C LEU A 222 11.14 -20.44 20.46
N SER A 223 9.93 -20.55 20.99
CA SER A 223 9.65 -21.34 22.19
C SER A 223 8.34 -22.11 22.06
N THR A 224 8.22 -23.21 22.78
CA THR A 224 6.97 -23.95 22.96
C THR A 224 6.02 -23.18 23.89
N GLY A 225 4.76 -23.61 23.99
CA GLY A 225 3.75 -22.95 24.83
C GLY A 225 4.14 -22.82 26.32
N ASP A 226 4.99 -23.69 26.82
CA ASP A 226 5.56 -23.70 28.18
C ASP A 226 6.88 -22.87 28.31
N ASN A 227 7.24 -22.12 27.26
CA ASN A 227 8.46 -21.31 27.14
C ASN A 227 9.78 -22.10 26.99
N THR A 228 9.75 -23.40 26.70
CA THR A 228 10.97 -24.15 26.39
C THR A 228 11.53 -23.73 25.02
N ALA A 229 12.85 -23.54 24.93
CA ALA A 229 13.53 -23.15 23.70
C ALA A 229 13.33 -24.18 22.57
N PHE A 230 12.86 -23.73 21.40
CA PHE A 230 12.61 -24.62 20.27
C PHE A 230 13.82 -24.68 19.33
N LYS A 231 14.78 -25.54 19.69
CA LYS A 231 16.07 -25.70 19.01
C LYS A 231 15.98 -26.49 17.71
N ASN A 232 16.98 -26.30 16.84
CA ASN A 232 17.17 -27.06 15.60
C ASN A 232 16.00 -26.98 14.60
N LYS A 233 15.24 -25.88 14.60
CA LYS A 233 14.11 -25.67 13.69
C LYS A 233 14.51 -24.83 12.48
N ASN A 234 14.14 -25.35 11.31
CA ASN A 234 14.36 -24.66 10.04
C ASN A 234 13.45 -23.44 9.95
N TYR A 235 14.03 -22.29 9.66
CA TYR A 235 13.27 -21.07 9.45
C TYR A 235 13.71 -20.35 8.16
N ILE A 236 12.80 -19.49 7.69
CA ILE A 236 13.06 -18.49 6.66
C ILE A 236 12.53 -17.16 7.18
N ALA A 237 13.38 -16.15 7.20
CA ALA A 237 12.96 -14.77 7.32
C ALA A 237 13.03 -14.12 5.94
N ALA A 238 11.90 -13.64 5.42
CA ALA A 238 11.81 -12.94 4.15
C ALA A 238 11.62 -11.44 4.39
N ILE A 239 12.45 -10.61 3.78
CA ILE A 239 12.43 -9.14 3.90
C ILE A 239 12.49 -8.48 2.51
N SER A 240 12.13 -7.20 2.42
CA SER A 240 12.30 -6.43 1.18
C SER A 240 13.77 -6.02 0.97
N PRO A 241 14.39 -6.26 -0.21
CA PRO A 241 15.77 -5.91 -0.54
C PRO A 241 15.99 -4.42 -0.76
N PHE A 242 14.93 -3.69 -1.14
CA PHE A 242 15.01 -2.27 -1.45
C PHE A 242 14.47 -1.47 -0.28
N PRO A 243 15.27 -1.01 0.70
CA PRO A 243 14.78 -0.04 1.68
C PRO A 243 14.28 1.19 0.90
N SER A 244 12.97 1.39 0.83
CA SER A 244 12.45 2.62 0.22
C SER A 244 12.81 3.76 1.17
N SER A 245 13.40 4.83 0.65
CA SER A 245 13.69 6.04 1.42
C SER A 245 12.43 6.85 1.75
N ILE A 246 11.28 6.45 1.19
CA ILE A 246 10.00 7.16 1.24
C ILE A 246 9.00 6.37 2.09
N CYS A 247 8.82 5.07 1.85
CA CYS A 247 7.83 4.25 2.54
C CYS A 247 8.45 3.02 3.21
N PRO A 248 7.95 2.61 4.39
CA PRO A 248 8.35 1.34 4.96
C PRO A 248 7.80 0.18 4.12
N ASN A 249 8.65 -0.79 3.82
CA ASN A 249 8.33 -1.84 2.86
C ASN A 249 7.40 -2.91 3.42
N LEU A 250 6.24 -3.09 2.78
CA LEU A 250 5.43 -4.29 2.93
C LEU A 250 5.92 -5.39 1.98
N VAL A 251 6.05 -6.59 2.54
CA VAL A 251 6.40 -7.88 1.95
C VAL A 251 5.15 -8.73 1.74
N SER A 252 4.08 -8.52 2.52
CA SER A 252 2.82 -9.30 2.47
C SER A 252 1.96 -9.02 1.24
N ASP A 253 2.28 -7.98 0.47
CA ASP A 253 1.40 -7.41 -0.57
C ASP A 253 1.92 -7.58 -2.03
N TYR A 254 2.91 -8.46 -2.30
CA TYR A 254 3.38 -9.03 -3.61
C TYR A 254 3.27 -8.15 -4.87
N GLU A 255 4.35 -7.72 -5.54
CA GLU A 255 5.29 -8.49 -6.38
C GLU A 255 6.71 -7.91 -6.23
N LYS A 256 7.44 -8.28 -5.17
CA LYS A 256 8.81 -7.77 -4.93
C LYS A 256 9.78 -8.94 -4.82
N SER A 257 11.00 -8.78 -5.34
CA SER A 257 12.13 -9.63 -4.95
C SER A 257 12.27 -9.56 -3.43
N LEU A 258 12.52 -10.68 -2.76
CA LEU A 258 12.70 -10.72 -1.30
C LEU A 258 14.10 -11.21 -0.99
N VAL A 259 14.71 -10.68 0.08
CA VAL A 259 15.92 -11.27 0.67
C VAL A 259 15.47 -12.32 1.66
N PHE A 260 16.06 -13.50 1.57
CA PHE A 260 15.74 -14.60 2.45
C PHE A 260 16.94 -14.93 3.33
N ILE A 261 16.72 -14.96 4.63
CA ILE A 261 17.66 -15.50 5.59
C ILE A 261 17.11 -16.86 6.01
N LYS A 262 17.76 -17.90 5.52
CA LYS A 262 17.49 -19.28 5.91
C LYS A 262 18.45 -19.69 7.01
N GLY A 263 17.93 -20.32 8.05
CA GLY A 263 18.76 -20.84 9.12
C GLY A 263 18.07 -21.92 9.93
N VAL A 264 18.75 -22.29 11.01
CA VAL A 264 18.30 -23.24 12.00
C VAL A 264 18.41 -22.56 13.35
N THR A 265 17.39 -22.70 14.21
CA THR A 265 17.46 -22.14 15.56
C THR A 265 18.53 -22.80 16.41
N ASP A 266 19.23 -22.00 17.23
CA ASP A 266 20.27 -22.47 18.13
C ASP A 266 19.72 -23.23 19.36
N ALA A 267 20.60 -23.58 20.31
CA ALA A 267 20.22 -24.26 21.55
C ALA A 267 19.23 -23.47 22.43
N ASN A 268 19.18 -22.14 22.28
CA ASN A 268 18.29 -21.23 22.99
C ASN A 268 17.02 -20.89 22.17
N GLY A 269 16.84 -21.52 21.01
CA GLY A 269 15.72 -21.25 20.10
C GLY A 269 15.88 -19.94 19.33
N MET A 270 17.07 -19.35 19.31
CA MET A 270 17.36 -18.06 18.68
C MET A 270 17.69 -18.24 17.19
N THR A 271 17.29 -17.27 16.38
CA THR A 271 17.72 -17.13 15.00
C THR A 271 18.96 -16.25 14.87
N GLU A 272 19.61 -16.31 13.71
CA GLU A 272 20.52 -15.25 13.26
C GLU A 272 19.81 -13.89 13.20
N SER A 273 20.61 -12.83 13.28
CA SER A 273 20.12 -11.46 13.09
C SER A 273 19.66 -11.23 11.65
N VAL A 274 18.54 -10.53 11.52
CA VAL A 274 18.02 -9.98 10.27
C VAL A 274 18.16 -8.46 10.35
N ASN A 275 19.06 -7.90 9.54
CA ASN A 275 19.22 -6.46 9.44
C ASN A 275 18.15 -5.88 8.54
N ALA A 276 17.42 -4.87 9.04
CA ALA A 276 16.41 -4.16 8.27
C ALA A 276 16.21 -2.74 8.80
N THR A 277 15.83 -1.83 7.92
CA THR A 277 15.42 -0.47 8.32
C THR A 277 14.14 -0.52 9.16
N ALA A 278 14.06 0.30 10.20
CA ALA A 278 12.86 0.45 11.00
C ALA A 278 11.62 0.73 10.12
N GLY A 279 10.50 0.11 10.45
CA GLY A 279 9.27 0.10 9.66
C GLY A 279 9.21 -0.95 8.55
N SER A 280 10.33 -1.61 8.19
CA SER A 280 10.28 -2.69 7.19
C SER A 280 9.50 -3.89 7.70
N GLU A 281 8.90 -4.66 6.79
CA GLU A 281 8.24 -5.92 7.13
C GLU A 281 9.18 -7.12 6.98
N ILE A 282 9.17 -8.00 7.98
CA ILE A 282 9.77 -9.33 7.96
C ILE A 282 8.65 -10.37 7.98
N VAL A 283 8.58 -11.20 6.95
CA VAL A 283 7.77 -12.42 6.98
C VAL A 283 8.62 -13.54 7.54
N PHE A 284 8.34 -13.91 8.79
CA PHE A 284 9.01 -14.99 9.48
C PHE A 284 8.23 -16.29 9.30
N THR A 285 8.92 -17.34 8.84
CA THR A 285 8.32 -18.63 8.46
C THR A 285 9.10 -19.77 9.10
N ILE A 286 8.40 -20.69 9.76
CA ILE A 286 8.95 -21.94 10.30
C ILE A 286 8.57 -23.06 9.35
N LEU A 287 9.56 -23.85 8.95
CA LEU A 287 9.39 -24.98 8.06
C LEU A 287 9.26 -26.29 8.84
N SER A 288 8.45 -27.20 8.32
CA SER A 288 8.37 -28.58 8.82
C SER A 288 9.73 -29.28 8.68
N ASP A 289 10.06 -30.23 9.57
CA ASP A 289 11.37 -30.91 9.55
C ASP A 289 11.69 -31.61 8.21
N ASN A 290 10.65 -32.10 7.52
CA ASN A 290 10.73 -32.75 6.21
C ASN A 290 10.09 -31.89 5.08
N TYR A 291 10.12 -30.56 5.21
CA TYR A 291 9.43 -29.64 4.30
C TYR A 291 9.74 -29.86 2.81
N LYS A 292 10.98 -30.23 2.44
CA LYS A 292 11.37 -30.49 1.03
C LYS A 292 10.56 -31.63 0.41
N TYR A 293 10.29 -32.67 1.20
CA TYR A 293 9.44 -33.77 0.78
C TYR A 293 7.98 -33.31 0.78
N LEU A 294 7.49 -32.79 1.91
CA LEU A 294 6.09 -32.37 2.06
C LEU A 294 5.63 -31.34 1.02
N ALA A 295 6.52 -30.45 0.60
CA ALA A 295 6.22 -29.45 -0.40
C ALA A 295 6.06 -30.04 -1.81
N LYS A 296 6.74 -31.15 -2.11
CA LYS A 296 6.70 -31.84 -3.41
C LYS A 296 5.60 -32.89 -3.50
N VAL A 297 5.11 -33.38 -2.36
CA VAL A 297 3.97 -34.30 -2.34
C VAL A 297 2.75 -33.54 -2.88
N PRO A 298 2.17 -33.96 -4.03
CA PRO A 298 0.88 -33.44 -4.47
C PRO A 298 -0.06 -33.62 -3.31
N GLY A 299 -0.63 -32.53 -2.78
CA GLY A 299 -1.39 -32.59 -1.54
C GLY A 299 -2.33 -33.76 -1.60
N GLU A 300 -2.16 -34.73 -0.67
CA GLU A 300 -3.02 -35.90 -0.62
C GLU A 300 -4.45 -35.39 -0.78
N LYS A 301 -5.19 -35.99 -1.73
CA LYS A 301 -6.65 -36.01 -1.62
C LYS A 301 -6.97 -36.86 -0.39
N ASN A 302 -6.64 -36.37 0.80
CA ASN A 302 -7.34 -36.77 2.00
C ASN A 302 -8.76 -36.27 1.80
N ALA A 303 -9.57 -37.17 1.24
CA ALA A 303 -11.00 -37.16 1.45
C ALA A 303 -11.23 -36.97 2.96
N ASP A 304 -11.91 -35.88 3.29
CA ASP A 304 -12.57 -35.65 4.56
C ASP A 304 -11.70 -35.47 5.82
N LYS A 305 -10.75 -34.54 5.76
CA LYS A 305 -10.79 -33.42 6.74
C LYS A 305 -10.44 -32.11 6.03
N LYS A 306 -11.49 -31.54 5.42
CA LYS A 306 -11.55 -30.13 5.01
C LYS A 306 -11.00 -29.27 6.17
N PRO A 307 -10.23 -28.18 5.94
CA PRO A 307 -10.25 -27.11 6.93
C PRO A 307 -11.73 -26.85 7.18
N GLU A 308 -12.18 -26.88 8.43
CA GLU A 308 -13.59 -26.73 8.75
C GLU A 308 -13.99 -25.31 8.34
N VAL A 309 -14.35 -25.14 7.06
CA VAL A 309 -14.99 -23.94 6.56
C VAL A 309 -16.29 -23.94 7.32
N LEU A 310 -16.35 -23.13 8.37
CA LEU A 310 -17.54 -23.00 9.18
C LEU A 310 -18.65 -22.55 8.21
N THR A 311 -19.53 -23.47 7.84
CA THR A 311 -20.62 -23.18 6.91
C THR A 311 -21.92 -23.06 7.68
N TYR A 312 -22.63 -21.96 7.49
CA TYR A 312 -23.95 -21.73 8.06
C TYR A 312 -25.03 -22.02 7.02
N THR A 313 -26.03 -22.83 7.37
CA THR A 313 -27.19 -23.09 6.50
C THR A 313 -28.32 -22.14 6.87
N VAL A 314 -28.73 -21.30 5.92
CA VAL A 314 -29.80 -20.29 6.08
C VAL A 314 -31.12 -20.96 6.47
N ARG A 315 -31.72 -20.50 7.57
CA ARG A 315 -33.01 -20.97 8.11
C ARG A 315 -34.12 -19.97 7.78
N LYS A 316 -35.38 -20.42 7.91
CA LYS A 316 -36.55 -19.56 7.72
C LYS A 316 -36.52 -18.42 8.75
N GLY A 317 -36.47 -17.17 8.27
CA GLY A 317 -36.40 -15.97 9.12
C GLY A 317 -35.00 -15.33 9.22
N ASP A 318 -33.97 -15.96 8.66
CA ASP A 318 -32.62 -15.40 8.67
C ASP A 318 -32.44 -14.24 7.67
N THR A 319 -31.64 -13.25 8.07
CA THR A 319 -31.10 -12.20 7.18
C THR A 319 -29.58 -12.27 7.14
N LEU A 320 -28.96 -11.79 6.05
CA LEU A 320 -27.50 -11.85 5.91
C LEU A 320 -26.82 -11.01 7.00
N SER A 321 -27.47 -9.92 7.40
CA SER A 321 -27.03 -9.04 8.49
C SER A 321 -27.09 -9.71 9.86
N ALA A 322 -28.16 -10.44 10.18
CA ALA A 322 -28.27 -11.17 11.45
C ALA A 322 -27.25 -12.30 11.55
N ILE A 323 -27.02 -13.03 10.45
CA ILE A 323 -26.02 -14.09 10.37
C ILE A 323 -24.60 -13.51 10.52
N ALA A 324 -24.27 -12.46 9.76
CA ALA A 324 -22.95 -11.82 9.81
C ALA A 324 -22.62 -11.28 11.22
N LYS A 325 -23.60 -10.64 11.88
CA LYS A 325 -23.50 -10.16 13.26
C LYS A 325 -23.24 -11.30 14.25
N THR A 326 -23.97 -12.42 14.12
CA THR A 326 -23.83 -13.59 15.02
C THR A 326 -22.44 -14.23 14.90
N HIS A 327 -21.81 -14.14 13.73
CA HIS A 327 -20.51 -14.74 13.45
C HIS A 327 -19.35 -13.75 13.45
N GLY A 328 -19.54 -12.50 13.88
CA GLY A 328 -18.47 -11.51 14.05
C GLY A 328 -17.80 -11.08 12.74
N VAL A 329 -18.54 -11.05 11.62
CA VAL A 329 -18.04 -10.72 10.28
C VAL A 329 -18.92 -9.65 9.65
N SER A 330 -18.38 -8.83 8.73
CA SER A 330 -19.21 -7.82 8.05
C SER A 330 -20.14 -8.45 7.01
N VAL A 331 -21.28 -7.79 6.75
CA VAL A 331 -22.29 -8.25 5.79
C VAL A 331 -21.69 -8.31 4.39
N GLU A 332 -20.86 -7.33 4.05
CA GLU A 332 -20.16 -7.17 2.77
C GLU A 332 -19.10 -8.28 2.60
N LYS A 333 -18.36 -8.59 3.67
CA LYS A 333 -17.37 -9.68 3.65
C LYS A 333 -18.07 -11.03 3.48
N LEU A 334 -19.15 -11.26 4.23
CA LEU A 334 -19.95 -12.47 4.11
C LEU A 334 -20.63 -12.58 2.74
N ALA A 335 -21.17 -11.47 2.21
CA ALA A 335 -21.79 -11.39 0.89
C ALA A 335 -20.77 -11.67 -0.22
N ARG A 336 -19.60 -11.03 -0.18
CA ARG A 336 -18.53 -11.17 -1.17
C ARG A 336 -17.97 -12.59 -1.23
N ILE A 337 -17.70 -13.20 -0.08
CA ILE A 337 -17.18 -14.59 -0.01
C ILE A 337 -18.22 -15.58 -0.56
N ASN A 338 -19.50 -15.29 -0.36
CA ASN A 338 -20.60 -16.13 -0.81
C ASN A 338 -21.19 -15.71 -2.16
N LYS A 339 -20.60 -14.72 -2.84
CA LYS A 339 -21.07 -14.17 -4.12
C LYS A 339 -22.55 -13.77 -4.10
N ILE A 340 -23.01 -13.21 -2.98
CA ILE A 340 -24.37 -12.70 -2.82
C ILE A 340 -24.42 -11.29 -3.37
N HIS A 341 -25.13 -11.13 -4.49
CA HIS A 341 -25.29 -9.83 -5.15
C HIS A 341 -26.42 -8.98 -4.56
N ASN A 342 -27.44 -9.61 -3.96
CA ASN A 342 -28.51 -8.91 -3.26
C ASN A 342 -28.59 -9.41 -1.80
N VAL A 343 -28.03 -8.62 -0.89
CA VAL A 343 -27.92 -8.95 0.54
C VAL A 343 -29.27 -9.04 1.26
N ASN A 344 -30.33 -8.50 0.66
CA ASN A 344 -31.70 -8.56 1.17
C ASN A 344 -32.44 -9.82 0.72
N MET A 345 -31.82 -10.67 -0.11
CA MET A 345 -32.45 -11.86 -0.66
C MET A 345 -31.61 -13.11 -0.37
N LEU A 346 -31.95 -13.78 0.73
CA LEU A 346 -31.36 -15.07 1.11
C LEU A 346 -32.33 -16.22 0.83
N ARG A 347 -31.85 -17.27 0.15
CA ARG A 347 -32.61 -18.50 -0.06
C ARG A 347 -32.48 -19.39 1.17
N ILE A 348 -33.62 -19.77 1.75
CA ILE A 348 -33.69 -20.76 2.82
C ILE A 348 -33.04 -22.07 2.32
N GLY A 349 -32.18 -22.67 3.14
CA GLY A 349 -31.37 -23.84 2.79
C GLY A 349 -30.05 -23.55 2.07
N ALA A 350 -29.76 -22.29 1.73
CA ALA A 350 -28.45 -21.92 1.15
C ALA A 350 -27.33 -22.07 2.20
N LYS A 351 -26.17 -22.59 1.78
CA LYS A 351 -24.99 -22.72 2.63
C LYS A 351 -24.05 -21.54 2.43
N LEU A 352 -23.83 -20.76 3.49
CA LEU A 352 -22.89 -19.64 3.53
C LEU A 352 -21.55 -20.10 4.11
N LYS A 353 -20.46 -19.88 3.39
CA LYS A 353 -19.09 -19.96 3.87
C LYS A 353 -18.82 -18.80 4.83
N MET A 354 -18.47 -19.11 6.08
CA MET A 354 -18.01 -18.09 7.01
C MET A 354 -16.52 -17.81 6.80
N PRO A 355 -16.07 -16.56 6.94
CA PRO A 355 -14.66 -16.24 7.17
C PRO A 355 -14.15 -17.06 8.36
N ASP A 356 -12.89 -17.50 8.33
CA ASP A 356 -12.27 -18.21 9.45
C ASP A 356 -12.35 -17.38 10.73
N GLY A 357 -13.38 -17.67 11.52
CA GLY A 357 -13.71 -17.01 12.78
C GLY A 357 -13.04 -17.75 13.92
N ASN A 358 -11.71 -17.82 13.92
CA ASN A 358 -11.00 -18.23 15.12
C ASN A 358 -9.64 -17.57 15.28
N ASN A 359 -9.53 -16.88 16.42
CA ASN A 359 -8.36 -16.33 17.07
C ASN A 359 -7.82 -15.01 16.53
N ASN A 360 -8.49 -13.94 16.96
CA ASN A 360 -7.88 -12.85 17.73
C ASN A 360 -6.39 -13.12 18.05
N HIS A 361 -5.49 -12.68 17.19
CA HIS A 361 -4.09 -12.43 17.51
C HIS A 361 -3.89 -10.99 17.08
N GLY A 362 -3.50 -10.13 18.03
CA GLY A 362 -3.54 -8.67 17.92
C GLY A 362 -3.03 -8.12 16.57
N TYR A 363 -3.56 -6.97 16.18
CA TYR A 363 -3.43 -6.36 14.86
C TYR A 363 -1.97 -6.03 14.45
N VAL A 364 -1.04 -6.24 15.37
CA VAL A 364 0.42 -6.21 15.23
C VAL A 364 0.95 -7.33 14.31
N SER A 365 0.25 -8.47 14.13
CA SER A 365 0.69 -9.61 13.29
C SER A 365 -0.33 -10.01 12.21
N ARG A 366 0.02 -9.83 10.92
CA ARG A 366 -0.82 -10.29 9.80
C ARG A 366 -0.49 -11.73 9.41
N TYR A 367 -1.55 -12.47 9.05
CA TYR A 367 -1.42 -13.79 8.47
C TYR A 367 -0.68 -13.75 7.13
N VAL A 368 0.13 -14.79 6.98
CA VAL A 368 0.78 -15.24 5.76
C VAL A 368 -0.17 -15.44 4.55
N SER A 369 -0.24 -14.65 3.47
CA SER A 369 -1.06 -15.08 2.30
C SER A 369 -0.51 -16.39 1.70
N GLU A 370 -1.35 -17.27 1.16
CA GLU A 370 -0.88 -18.54 0.57
C GLU A 370 0.04 -18.32 -0.64
N GLN A 371 -0.20 -17.27 -1.43
CA GLN A 371 0.70 -16.90 -2.53
C GLN A 371 2.09 -16.52 -1.99
N THR A 372 2.12 -15.76 -0.91
CA THR A 372 3.37 -15.36 -0.24
C THR A 372 4.18 -16.56 0.21
N LYS A 373 3.50 -17.52 0.85
CA LYS A 373 4.14 -18.75 1.31
C LYS A 373 4.72 -19.56 0.14
N LYS A 374 4.00 -19.63 -0.98
CA LYS A 374 4.49 -20.33 -2.19
C LYS A 374 5.71 -19.65 -2.78
N GLU A 375 5.74 -18.33 -2.87
CA GLU A 375 6.90 -17.58 -3.36
C GLU A 375 8.11 -17.74 -2.43
N ILE A 376 7.91 -17.74 -1.10
CA ILE A 376 8.97 -18.06 -0.12
C ILE A 376 9.57 -19.44 -0.41
N LEU A 377 8.74 -20.46 -0.66
CA LEU A 377 9.20 -21.82 -0.96
C LEU A 377 9.85 -21.93 -2.35
N LYS A 378 9.31 -21.22 -3.36
CA LYS A 378 9.88 -21.16 -4.71
C LYS A 378 11.32 -20.64 -4.68
N ASN A 379 11.58 -19.58 -3.93
CA ASN A 379 12.92 -18.97 -3.81
C ASN A 379 13.96 -19.87 -3.15
N ILE A 380 13.55 -20.93 -2.45
CA ILE A 380 14.47 -21.95 -1.93
C ILE A 380 14.49 -23.23 -2.80
N GLY A 381 14.10 -23.10 -4.08
CA GLY A 381 14.14 -24.17 -5.07
C GLY A 381 12.98 -25.16 -5.00
N ILE A 382 11.85 -24.76 -4.42
CA ILE A 382 10.65 -25.60 -4.32
C ILE A 382 9.50 -24.98 -5.11
N GLU A 383 9.44 -25.32 -6.38
CA GLU A 383 8.33 -24.92 -7.26
C GLU A 383 7.07 -25.74 -7.01
N ASN A 384 5.90 -25.16 -7.34
CA ASN A 384 4.59 -25.81 -7.20
C ASN A 384 4.30 -26.38 -5.80
N ALA A 385 4.85 -25.73 -4.77
CA ALA A 385 4.87 -26.23 -3.40
C ALA A 385 3.48 -26.37 -2.77
N ASN A 386 3.27 -27.48 -2.06
CA ASN A 386 2.23 -27.60 -1.04
C ASN A 386 2.64 -26.82 0.22
N ALA A 387 2.48 -25.50 0.18
CA ALA A 387 2.86 -24.59 1.26
C ALA A 387 2.23 -24.96 2.60
N LYS A 388 0.97 -25.43 2.60
CA LYS A 388 0.23 -25.83 3.80
C LYS A 388 0.88 -27.02 4.53
N ALA A 389 1.48 -27.96 3.81
CA ALA A 389 2.17 -29.09 4.42
C ALA A 389 3.61 -28.74 4.84
N ALA A 390 4.26 -27.85 4.07
CA ALA A 390 5.67 -27.52 4.25
C ALA A 390 5.95 -26.47 5.34
N ILE A 391 4.95 -25.67 5.71
CA ILE A 391 5.10 -24.53 6.64
C ILE A 391 4.24 -24.76 7.89
N GLU A 392 4.88 -24.76 9.06
CA GLU A 392 4.21 -24.88 10.36
C GLU A 392 3.66 -23.53 10.85
N TYR A 393 4.39 -22.44 10.57
CA TYR A 393 4.06 -21.10 11.03
C TYR A 393 4.55 -20.08 10.01
N SER A 394 3.74 -19.04 9.76
CA SER A 394 4.19 -17.89 8.96
C SER A 394 3.42 -16.64 9.33
N ARG A 395 4.16 -15.58 9.71
CA ARG A 395 3.61 -14.29 10.15
C ARG A 395 4.44 -13.14 9.66
N SER A 396 3.77 -12.01 9.45
CA SER A 396 4.41 -10.74 9.17
C SER A 396 4.68 -9.97 10.46
N HIS A 397 5.86 -9.36 10.54
CA HIS A 397 6.33 -8.55 11.65
C HIS A 397 6.88 -7.24 11.13
N ILE A 398 6.57 -6.13 11.80
CA ILE A 398 7.16 -4.83 11.47
C ILE A 398 8.39 -4.63 12.35
N VAL A 399 9.50 -4.23 11.72
CA VAL A 399 10.75 -3.91 12.39
C VAL A 399 10.55 -2.60 13.15
N LEU A 400 10.71 -2.63 14.47
CA LEU A 400 10.53 -1.44 15.29
C LEU A 400 11.87 -0.69 15.45
N PRO A 401 11.84 0.65 15.60
CA PRO A 401 13.06 1.44 15.81
C PRO A 401 13.88 0.99 17.03
N LYS A 402 15.18 1.25 16.97
CA LYS A 402 16.08 1.00 18.12
C LYS A 402 15.58 1.77 19.34
N GLY A 403 15.45 1.07 20.47
CA GLY A 403 14.92 1.64 21.70
C GLY A 403 13.50 1.19 22.05
N SER A 404 12.80 0.46 21.16
CA SER A 404 11.50 -0.16 21.46
C SER A 404 11.58 -0.98 22.75
N ARG A 405 10.65 -0.76 23.67
CA ARG A 405 10.64 -1.35 25.01
C ARG A 405 9.45 -2.24 25.30
N SER A 406 8.82 -2.84 24.29
CA SER A 406 7.58 -3.63 24.44
C SER A 406 7.69 -4.84 25.41
N ALA A 407 7.81 -4.60 26.72
CA ALA A 407 7.67 -5.48 27.88
C ALA A 407 8.56 -6.76 27.96
N ASP A 408 9.85 -6.71 27.64
CA ASP A 408 10.82 -7.74 28.09
C ASP A 408 12.27 -7.25 28.07
N SER A 409 13.11 -7.77 28.96
CA SER A 409 14.54 -7.45 29.07
C SER A 409 15.35 -7.84 27.82
N GLU A 410 14.96 -8.92 27.13
CA GLU A 410 15.56 -9.35 25.85
C GLU A 410 15.12 -8.45 24.66
N LYS A 411 13.99 -7.72 24.77
CA LYS A 411 13.46 -6.89 23.68
C LYS A 411 14.21 -5.59 23.44
N LYS A 412 15.06 -5.16 24.38
CA LYS A 412 16.07 -4.11 24.14
C LYS A 412 17.05 -4.46 23.01
N SER A 413 17.09 -5.74 22.61
CA SER A 413 17.88 -6.24 21.48
C SER A 413 17.06 -6.58 20.23
N ASN A 414 15.81 -6.10 20.13
CA ASN A 414 14.86 -6.37 19.02
C ASN A 414 14.63 -7.86 18.77
N VAL A 415 14.42 -8.60 19.86
CA VAL A 415 14.08 -10.02 19.82
C VAL A 415 12.57 -10.19 19.80
N ILE A 416 12.05 -10.79 18.73
CA ILE A 416 10.64 -11.14 18.57
C ILE A 416 10.43 -12.56 19.08
N HIS A 417 9.63 -12.70 20.14
CA HIS A 417 9.31 -14.00 20.72
C HIS A 417 8.14 -14.65 19.98
N ILE A 418 8.37 -15.85 19.46
CA ILE A 418 7.36 -16.67 18.81
C ILE A 418 7.09 -17.88 19.69
N LYS A 419 5.84 -17.99 20.15
CA LYS A 419 5.35 -19.21 20.81
C LYS A 419 4.67 -20.09 19.79
N THR A 420 5.10 -21.33 19.69
CA THR A 420 4.44 -22.34 18.86
C THR A 420 3.60 -23.31 19.72
N THR A 421 2.51 -23.80 19.14
CA THR A 421 1.67 -24.86 19.71
C THR A 421 2.15 -26.26 19.33
N THR A 422 3.14 -26.39 18.43
CA THR A 422 3.75 -27.70 18.12
C THR A 422 4.51 -28.21 19.33
N THR A 423 4.05 -29.34 19.88
CA THR A 423 4.82 -30.13 20.85
C THR A 423 5.94 -30.86 20.12
N ASP A 424 7.06 -31.12 20.81
CA ASP A 424 8.29 -31.77 20.29
C ASP A 424 8.06 -33.26 19.92
N LYS A 425 7.05 -33.55 19.10
CA LYS A 425 6.59 -34.90 18.72
C LYS A 425 6.73 -35.22 17.24
N SER A 426 7.51 -34.44 16.47
CA SER A 426 7.76 -34.70 15.04
C SER A 426 9.17 -35.20 14.76
N VAL A 427 9.75 -36.06 15.60
CA VAL A 427 11.07 -36.67 15.34
C VAL A 427 10.95 -38.19 15.18
N THR A 428 10.24 -38.64 14.13
CA THR A 428 10.32 -40.03 13.68
C THR A 428 10.34 -40.12 12.16
N ARG A 429 11.41 -39.57 11.57
CA ARG A 429 12.10 -40.02 10.33
C ARG A 429 13.03 -38.89 9.84
N ARG A 430 14.11 -38.60 10.58
CA ARG A 430 15.29 -38.00 9.95
C ARG A 430 16.00 -39.11 9.20
N SER A 431 16.04 -39.06 7.87
CA SER A 431 17.11 -39.79 7.17
C SER A 431 18.44 -39.13 7.56
N LYS A 432 19.48 -39.94 7.63
CA LYS A 432 20.80 -39.65 8.19
C LYS A 432 21.64 -38.69 7.31
N ASN A 433 21.06 -37.60 6.81
CA ASN A 433 21.80 -36.58 6.09
C ASN A 433 22.10 -35.41 7.04
N GLU A 434 23.35 -34.93 7.01
CA GLU A 434 23.90 -33.90 7.89
C GLU A 434 22.97 -32.68 8.05
N PRO A 435 22.92 -32.04 9.23
CA PRO A 435 22.18 -30.80 9.41
C PRO A 435 22.68 -29.76 8.40
N GLU A 436 21.75 -29.10 7.71
CA GLU A 436 22.09 -28.01 6.79
C GLU A 436 22.86 -26.94 7.57
N LYS A 437 24.09 -26.65 7.15
CA LYS A 437 24.95 -25.63 7.74
C LYS A 437 24.48 -24.23 7.32
N HIS A 438 24.72 -23.24 8.17
CA HIS A 438 24.45 -21.82 7.89
C HIS A 438 25.02 -21.39 6.53
N GLN A 439 24.26 -20.64 5.74
CA GLN A 439 24.72 -20.01 4.50
C GLN A 439 25.05 -18.52 4.72
N THR A 440 25.89 -18.23 5.71
CA THR A 440 26.38 -16.87 6.01
C THR A 440 27.89 -16.87 6.20
N THR A 441 28.53 -15.71 6.02
CA THR A 441 29.93 -15.53 6.45
C THR A 441 30.00 -15.42 7.97
N SER A 442 31.20 -15.54 8.54
CA SER A 442 31.48 -15.41 9.98
C SER A 442 31.09 -14.05 10.59
N GLU A 443 30.73 -13.07 9.76
CA GLU A 443 30.30 -11.72 10.15
C GLU A 443 28.77 -11.52 10.01
N GLY A 444 28.02 -12.57 9.67
CA GLY A 444 26.55 -12.48 9.52
C GLY A 444 26.08 -11.82 8.23
N LYS A 445 26.97 -11.53 7.27
CA LYS A 445 26.56 -11.16 5.91
C LYS A 445 26.13 -12.41 5.15
N ALA A 446 25.03 -12.31 4.41
CA ALA A 446 24.75 -13.25 3.34
C ALA A 446 25.98 -13.31 2.43
N LYS A 447 26.36 -14.51 1.93
CA LYS A 447 27.30 -14.58 0.80
C LYS A 447 26.82 -13.55 -0.24
N GLU A 448 27.71 -12.68 -0.72
CA GLU A 448 27.40 -11.82 -1.86
C GLU A 448 26.92 -12.71 -3.00
N ILE A 449 25.61 -12.79 -3.14
CA ILE A 449 24.97 -13.30 -4.34
C ILE A 449 24.73 -12.02 -5.12
N SER A 450 25.54 -11.86 -6.16
CA SER A 450 25.31 -10.92 -7.25
C SER A 450 23.83 -10.68 -7.45
N VAL A 451 23.41 -9.43 -7.24
CA VAL A 451 22.04 -8.95 -7.40
C VAL A 451 21.55 -9.36 -8.77
N VAL A 452 20.53 -10.21 -8.82
CA VAL A 452 19.77 -10.42 -10.05
C VAL A 452 18.52 -9.53 -9.94
N ASN A 453 18.52 -8.41 -10.68
CA ASN A 453 17.41 -7.48 -10.84
C ASN A 453 16.27 -8.09 -11.69
N ASP A 454 15.81 -9.29 -11.34
CA ASP A 454 14.89 -10.08 -12.15
C ASP A 454 13.47 -10.07 -11.59
N PHE A 455 12.77 -8.95 -11.77
CA PHE A 455 11.48 -9.12 -12.43
C PHE A 455 11.66 -8.60 -13.85
N GLU A 456 11.26 -9.40 -14.83
CA GLU A 456 11.29 -8.97 -16.21
C GLU A 456 9.97 -8.26 -16.51
N PRO A 457 9.96 -6.93 -16.68
CA PRO A 457 8.73 -6.20 -16.90
C PRO A 457 8.13 -6.63 -18.23
N VAL A 458 6.84 -6.96 -18.22
CA VAL A 458 6.15 -7.50 -19.38
C VAL A 458 5.59 -6.36 -20.21
N VAL A 459 6.16 -6.15 -21.40
CA VAL A 459 5.61 -5.23 -22.40
C VAL A 459 4.82 -6.04 -23.41
N ASP A 460 3.49 -6.02 -23.29
CA ASP A 460 2.59 -6.64 -24.26
C ASP A 460 2.22 -5.64 -25.36
N PHE A 461 1.85 -6.16 -26.52
CA PHE A 461 1.27 -5.39 -27.61
C PHE A 461 -0.19 -5.80 -27.82
N SER A 462 -1.06 -4.83 -28.13
CA SER A 462 -2.44 -5.11 -28.53
C SER A 462 -2.49 -6.17 -29.64
N LYS A 463 -3.55 -6.98 -29.62
CA LYS A 463 -3.81 -7.99 -30.65
C LYS A 463 -4.01 -7.38 -32.03
N ASP A 464 -4.39 -6.10 -32.09
CA ASP A 464 -4.67 -5.36 -33.34
C ASP A 464 -3.40 -4.84 -34.03
N ILE A 465 -2.24 -4.96 -33.38
CA ILE A 465 -0.94 -4.61 -33.97
C ILE A 465 -0.38 -5.87 -34.66
N PRO A 466 -0.15 -5.86 -35.98
CA PRO A 466 0.51 -6.97 -36.69
C PRO A 466 1.92 -7.23 -36.15
N LEU A 467 2.36 -8.50 -36.16
CA LEU A 467 3.68 -8.89 -35.67
C LEU A 467 4.83 -8.12 -36.33
N SER A 468 4.72 -7.82 -37.63
CA SER A 468 5.71 -7.00 -38.36
C SER A 468 5.94 -5.63 -37.70
N LEU A 469 4.88 -4.97 -37.26
CA LEU A 469 4.97 -3.65 -36.61
C LEU A 469 5.36 -3.72 -35.13
N LYS A 470 5.17 -4.88 -34.48
CA LYS A 470 5.71 -5.13 -33.13
C LYS A 470 7.24 -5.22 -33.17
N ASN A 471 7.76 -5.92 -34.18
CA ASN A 471 9.19 -6.15 -34.35
C ASN A 471 9.98 -4.88 -34.74
N LEU A 472 9.30 -3.81 -35.17
CA LEU A 472 9.93 -2.51 -35.44
C LEU A 472 10.22 -1.69 -34.16
N VAL A 473 9.59 -2.03 -33.03
CA VAL A 473 9.95 -1.42 -31.74
C VAL A 473 11.24 -2.08 -31.27
N THR A 474 12.30 -1.28 -31.17
CA THR A 474 13.64 -1.76 -30.88
C THR A 474 13.77 -2.25 -29.44
N ASN A 475 14.76 -3.12 -29.21
CA ASN A 475 15.12 -3.52 -27.85
C ASN A 475 15.57 -2.31 -27.02
N HIS A 476 16.25 -1.32 -27.61
CA HIS A 476 16.65 -0.09 -26.91
C HIS A 476 15.44 0.63 -26.28
N SER A 477 14.37 0.83 -27.06
CA SER A 477 13.13 1.43 -26.59
C SER A 477 12.45 0.57 -25.51
N LEU A 478 12.40 -0.75 -25.72
CA LEU A 478 11.81 -1.67 -24.75
C LEU A 478 12.61 -1.70 -23.44
N ASP A 479 13.93 -1.62 -23.49
CA ASP A 479 14.82 -1.64 -22.33
C ASP A 479 14.70 -0.36 -21.51
N ILE A 480 14.62 0.81 -22.16
CA ILE A 480 14.32 2.09 -21.48
C ILE A 480 12.97 1.98 -20.75
N ILE A 481 11.93 1.53 -21.45
CA ILE A 481 10.59 1.40 -20.86
C ILE A 481 10.58 0.39 -19.72
N LYS A 482 11.24 -0.77 -19.87
CA LYS A 482 11.41 -1.75 -18.80
C LYS A 482 12.17 -1.15 -17.61
N GLY A 483 13.18 -0.30 -17.84
CA GLY A 483 13.88 0.42 -16.78
C GLY A 483 12.96 1.35 -15.99
N ILE A 484 12.12 2.12 -16.69
CA ILE A 484 11.12 3.02 -16.08
C ILE A 484 10.04 2.20 -15.36
N MET A 485 9.62 1.07 -15.92
CA MET A 485 8.73 0.11 -15.28
C MET A 485 9.33 -0.48 -14.00
N LYS A 486 10.63 -0.84 -14.01
CA LYS A 486 11.37 -1.31 -12.83
C LYS A 486 11.42 -0.25 -11.74
N SER A 487 11.71 1.01 -12.07
CA SER A 487 11.78 2.10 -11.09
C SER A 487 10.41 2.53 -10.54
N SER A 488 9.35 2.38 -11.35
CA SER A 488 7.97 2.73 -10.97
C SER A 488 7.16 1.57 -10.37
N GLY A 489 7.71 0.35 -10.33
CA GLY A 489 7.03 -0.84 -9.83
C GLY A 489 5.88 -1.31 -10.72
N VAL A 490 5.94 -1.03 -12.03
CA VAL A 490 4.93 -1.45 -13.01
C VAL A 490 5.36 -2.77 -13.64
N HIS A 491 4.62 -3.85 -13.39
CA HIS A 491 5.01 -5.18 -13.86
C HIS A 491 4.58 -5.49 -15.28
N LYS A 492 3.52 -4.82 -15.75
CA LYS A 492 2.96 -5.08 -17.08
C LYS A 492 2.35 -3.82 -17.67
N ILE A 493 2.68 -3.57 -18.93
CA ILE A 493 2.03 -2.56 -19.77
C ILE A 493 1.51 -3.16 -21.06
N MET A 494 0.63 -2.43 -21.75
CA MET A 494 0.16 -2.78 -23.07
C MET A 494 0.39 -1.62 -24.03
N ILE A 495 1.23 -1.83 -25.04
CA ILE A 495 1.38 -0.93 -26.19
C ILE A 495 0.17 -1.13 -27.11
N THR A 496 -0.57 -0.05 -27.33
CA THR A 496 -1.82 -0.03 -28.10
C THR A 496 -1.64 0.51 -29.52
N SER A 497 -0.54 1.20 -29.82
CA SER A 497 -0.20 1.65 -31.16
C SER A 497 1.33 1.77 -31.33
N THR A 498 1.83 1.60 -32.55
CA THR A 498 3.25 1.80 -32.94
C THR A 498 3.30 2.59 -34.26
N LEU A 499 4.11 2.18 -35.24
CA LEU A 499 4.04 2.69 -36.62
C LEU A 499 2.66 2.44 -37.24
N ARG A 500 2.19 3.39 -38.03
CA ARG A 500 0.87 3.39 -38.66
C ARG A 500 1.01 3.67 -40.15
N SER A 501 0.41 2.80 -40.97
CA SER A 501 0.31 3.05 -42.42
C SER A 501 -0.51 4.32 -42.71
N VAL A 502 -0.27 4.92 -43.88
CA VAL A 502 -1.05 6.07 -44.36
C VAL A 502 -2.54 5.74 -44.34
N GLU A 503 -2.93 4.56 -44.79
CA GLU A 503 -4.33 4.12 -44.79
C GLU A 503 -4.94 4.11 -43.39
N LYS A 504 -4.24 3.54 -42.38
CA LYS A 504 -4.73 3.53 -40.99
C LYS A 504 -4.81 4.96 -40.42
N GLN A 505 -3.87 5.83 -40.77
CA GLN A 505 -3.90 7.24 -40.36
C GLN A 505 -5.10 7.97 -40.97
N VAL A 506 -5.34 7.80 -42.27
CA VAL A 506 -6.48 8.37 -42.99
C VAL A 506 -7.80 7.85 -42.45
N ASN A 507 -7.92 6.55 -42.19
CA ASN A 507 -9.11 5.96 -41.60
C ASN A 507 -9.44 6.56 -40.22
N ALA A 508 -8.43 6.79 -39.38
CA ALA A 508 -8.61 7.44 -38.08
C ALA A 508 -9.02 8.91 -38.22
N MET A 509 -8.41 9.66 -39.15
CA MET A 509 -8.76 11.06 -39.41
C MET A 509 -10.19 11.19 -39.95
N TYR A 510 -10.56 10.38 -40.94
CA TYR A 510 -11.89 10.37 -41.54
C TYR A 510 -12.97 9.96 -40.53
N GLY A 511 -12.72 8.91 -39.73
CA GLY A 511 -13.65 8.50 -38.67
C GLY A 511 -13.86 9.59 -37.61
N ASN A 512 -12.82 10.36 -37.27
CA ASN A 512 -12.96 11.53 -36.39
C ASN A 512 -13.74 12.68 -37.07
N MET A 513 -13.59 12.91 -38.38
CA MET A 513 -14.41 13.88 -39.11
C MET A 513 -15.90 13.53 -39.07
N GLN A 514 -16.23 12.25 -39.21
CA GLN A 514 -17.61 11.76 -39.15
C GLN A 514 -18.19 11.86 -37.74
N SER A 515 -17.42 11.50 -36.72
CA SER A 515 -17.91 11.41 -35.32
C SER A 515 -17.85 12.73 -34.56
N LYS A 516 -16.84 13.56 -34.80
CA LYS A 516 -16.59 14.81 -34.06
C LYS A 516 -16.83 16.08 -34.88
N GLY A 517 -17.06 15.94 -36.19
CA GLY A 517 -17.32 17.05 -37.10
C GLY A 517 -16.06 17.69 -37.69
N ILE A 518 -16.19 18.23 -38.90
CA ILE A 518 -15.07 18.77 -39.70
C ILE A 518 -14.44 19.98 -39.02
N ASP A 519 -15.24 20.93 -38.52
CA ASP A 519 -14.73 22.15 -37.88
C ASP A 519 -13.91 21.84 -36.62
N SER A 520 -14.35 20.85 -35.83
CA SER A 520 -13.60 20.36 -34.67
C SER A 520 -12.25 19.79 -35.09
N GLN A 521 -12.19 19.03 -36.19
CA GLN A 521 -10.94 18.48 -36.69
C GLN A 521 -10.01 19.56 -37.25
N LEU A 522 -10.55 20.58 -37.93
CA LEU A 522 -9.78 21.73 -38.41
C LEU A 522 -9.18 22.53 -37.24
N ALA A 523 -9.89 22.66 -36.12
CA ALA A 523 -9.37 23.30 -34.92
C ALA A 523 -8.32 22.44 -34.18
N TYR A 524 -8.47 21.11 -34.20
CA TYR A 524 -7.60 20.17 -33.49
C TYR A 524 -6.25 19.95 -34.19
N TYR A 525 -6.25 19.71 -35.50
CA TYR A 525 -5.03 19.34 -36.22
C TYR A 525 -4.09 20.54 -36.45
N ALA A 526 -2.78 20.26 -36.43
CA ALA A 526 -1.75 21.18 -36.91
C ALA A 526 -1.85 21.40 -38.44
N LYS A 527 -1.04 22.33 -38.96
CA LYS A 527 -1.11 22.79 -40.37
C LYS A 527 -1.17 21.65 -41.40
N ALA A 528 -0.28 20.66 -41.29
CA ALA A 528 -0.26 19.50 -42.20
C ALA A 528 -1.54 18.68 -42.11
N GLY A 529 -2.04 18.38 -40.90
CA GLY A 529 -3.31 17.67 -40.73
C GLY A 529 -4.50 18.46 -41.27
N ARG A 530 -4.54 19.80 -41.10
CA ARG A 530 -5.60 20.65 -41.69
C ARG A 530 -5.62 20.58 -43.21
N GLU A 531 -4.46 20.48 -43.86
CA GLU A 531 -4.38 20.33 -45.32
C GLU A 531 -4.97 18.99 -45.80
N VAL A 532 -4.80 17.91 -45.03
CA VAL A 532 -5.46 16.62 -45.29
C VAL A 532 -6.98 16.73 -45.11
N ILE A 533 -7.44 17.40 -44.06
CA ILE A 533 -8.88 17.63 -43.83
C ILE A 533 -9.48 18.49 -44.96
N LYS A 534 -8.75 19.48 -45.48
CA LYS A 534 -9.20 20.27 -46.65
C LYS A 534 -9.32 19.41 -47.91
N ALA A 535 -8.33 18.59 -48.22
CA ALA A 535 -8.41 17.64 -49.33
C ALA A 535 -9.62 16.69 -49.18
N ALA A 536 -9.94 16.30 -47.93
CA ALA A 536 -11.14 15.52 -47.64
C ALA A 536 -12.44 16.28 -47.96
N ILE A 537 -12.53 17.55 -47.58
CA ILE A 537 -13.68 18.43 -47.87
C ILE A 537 -13.87 18.57 -49.38
N ASP A 538 -12.80 18.87 -50.11
CA ASP A 538 -12.83 19.08 -51.57
C ASP A 538 -13.29 17.82 -52.32
N ALA A 539 -12.97 16.64 -51.78
CA ALA A 539 -13.36 15.35 -52.34
C ALA A 539 -14.78 14.86 -51.95
N GLY A 540 -15.49 15.58 -51.08
CA GLY A 540 -16.86 15.23 -50.67
C GLY A 540 -17.15 15.27 -49.16
N GLY A 541 -16.15 15.54 -48.32
CA GLY A 541 -16.32 15.72 -46.86
C GLY A 541 -16.97 14.52 -46.17
N ASN A 542 -18.09 14.75 -45.48
CA ASN A 542 -18.83 13.73 -44.72
C ASN A 542 -19.90 12.99 -45.55
N ASP A 543 -19.94 13.19 -46.88
CA ASP A 543 -20.83 12.44 -47.77
C ASP A 543 -20.41 10.96 -47.81
N HIS A 544 -21.25 10.09 -47.24
CA HIS A 544 -20.97 8.67 -47.13
C HIS A 544 -20.91 7.98 -48.50
N SER A 545 -21.58 8.52 -49.51
CA SER A 545 -21.51 8.01 -50.89
C SER A 545 -20.14 8.25 -51.55
N LYS A 546 -19.37 9.22 -51.04
CA LYS A 546 -18.04 9.60 -51.54
C LYS A 546 -16.90 9.11 -50.66
N THR A 547 -17.17 8.24 -49.67
CA THR A 547 -16.16 7.75 -48.70
C THR A 547 -14.86 7.29 -49.37
N ALA A 548 -14.94 6.53 -50.46
CA ALA A 548 -13.76 6.04 -51.16
C ALA A 548 -12.93 7.17 -51.80
N ALA A 549 -13.60 8.11 -52.49
CA ALA A 549 -12.95 9.27 -53.09
C ALA A 549 -12.32 10.19 -52.04
N VAL A 550 -13.00 10.40 -50.92
CA VAL A 550 -12.49 11.21 -49.80
C VAL A 550 -11.25 10.58 -49.19
N LYS A 551 -11.27 9.28 -48.86
CA LYS A 551 -10.10 8.59 -48.32
C LYS A 551 -8.94 8.53 -49.31
N ALA A 552 -9.20 8.42 -50.61
CA ALA A 552 -8.17 8.47 -51.65
C ALA A 552 -7.47 9.84 -51.68
N ALA A 553 -8.24 10.94 -51.70
CA ALA A 553 -7.69 12.29 -51.67
C ALA A 553 -6.90 12.59 -50.38
N MET A 554 -7.39 12.12 -49.23
CA MET A 554 -6.66 12.22 -47.96
C MET A 554 -5.35 11.43 -48.00
N THR A 555 -5.37 10.23 -48.58
CA THR A 555 -4.19 9.36 -48.72
C THR A 555 -3.13 10.03 -49.59
N GLU A 556 -3.52 10.52 -50.77
CA GLU A 556 -2.63 11.26 -51.67
C GLU A 556 -2.03 12.48 -50.96
N LYS A 557 -2.83 13.21 -50.20
CA LYS A 557 -2.36 14.39 -49.46
C LYS A 557 -1.38 14.05 -48.33
N VAL A 558 -1.60 12.96 -47.60
CA VAL A 558 -0.64 12.49 -46.59
C VAL A 558 0.68 12.09 -47.24
N ILE A 559 0.64 11.36 -48.36
CA ILE A 559 1.85 10.95 -49.10
C ILE A 559 2.61 12.17 -49.62
N GLN A 560 1.90 13.16 -50.20
CA GLN A 560 2.50 14.42 -50.63
C GLN A 560 3.19 15.15 -49.46
N LEU A 561 2.51 15.29 -48.33
CA LEU A 561 3.07 15.98 -47.18
C LEU A 561 4.31 15.26 -46.63
N GLN A 562 4.30 13.94 -46.62
CA GLN A 562 5.46 13.14 -46.21
C GLN A 562 6.65 13.33 -47.15
N SER A 563 6.45 13.41 -48.47
CA SER A 563 7.55 13.68 -49.42
C SER A 563 8.14 15.09 -49.27
N GLU A 564 7.37 16.03 -48.74
CA GLU A 564 7.81 17.39 -48.35
C GLU A 564 8.47 17.43 -46.95
N GLY A 565 8.61 16.28 -46.25
CA GLY A 565 9.12 16.21 -44.88
C GLY A 565 8.16 16.73 -43.81
N ARG A 566 6.87 16.90 -44.14
CA ARG A 566 5.84 17.47 -43.27
C ARG A 566 4.92 16.36 -42.74
N LEU A 567 5.03 16.07 -41.45
CA LEU A 567 4.29 14.96 -40.85
C LEU A 567 2.89 15.36 -40.39
N VAL A 568 1.91 14.53 -40.75
CA VAL A 568 0.53 14.63 -40.28
C VAL A 568 0.36 14.00 -38.90
N SER A 569 1.14 12.96 -38.62
CA SER A 569 1.17 12.23 -37.36
C SER A 569 2.56 11.63 -37.16
N ARG A 570 3.05 11.60 -35.93
CA ARG A 570 4.34 10.96 -35.61
C ARG A 570 4.28 9.44 -35.67
N HIS A 571 3.09 8.86 -35.63
CA HIS A 571 2.88 7.44 -35.91
C HIS A 571 2.90 7.13 -37.41
N CYS A 572 2.76 8.13 -38.29
CA CYS A 572 2.64 7.92 -39.72
C CYS A 572 3.88 8.50 -40.44
N VAL A 573 4.93 7.69 -40.48
CA VAL A 573 6.24 7.98 -41.06
C VAL A 573 6.72 6.79 -41.89
N SER A 574 7.84 6.91 -42.60
CA SER A 574 8.46 5.75 -43.25
C SER A 574 9.10 4.82 -42.21
N GLU A 575 9.38 3.57 -42.57
CA GLU A 575 10.05 2.64 -41.66
C GLU A 575 11.46 3.11 -41.30
N GLU A 576 12.17 3.78 -42.22
CA GLU A 576 13.49 4.37 -41.98
C GLU A 576 13.42 5.46 -40.90
N MET A 577 12.44 6.37 -41.00
CA MET A 577 12.23 7.42 -40.00
C MET A 577 11.80 6.84 -38.64
N TYR A 578 11.02 5.75 -38.65
CA TYR A 578 10.63 5.07 -37.41
C TYR A 578 11.81 4.35 -36.74
N ALA A 579 12.75 3.85 -37.54
CA ALA A 579 13.98 3.23 -37.06
C ALA A 579 14.91 4.24 -36.38
N GLU A 580 14.87 5.53 -36.75
CA GLU A 580 15.58 6.60 -36.04
C GLU A 580 14.86 7.05 -34.75
N ARG A 581 13.53 6.90 -34.72
CA ARG A 581 12.69 7.32 -33.58
C ARG A 581 11.45 6.44 -33.47
N ASN A 582 11.46 5.54 -32.50
CA ASN A 582 10.27 4.75 -32.17
C ASN A 582 9.22 5.63 -31.50
N VAL A 583 7.99 5.54 -31.99
CA VAL A 583 6.82 6.23 -31.45
C VAL A 583 5.74 5.19 -31.14
N PHE A 584 5.22 5.18 -29.92
CA PHE A 584 4.19 4.23 -29.50
C PHE A 584 3.33 4.76 -28.34
N ASP A 585 2.09 4.27 -28.30
CA ASP A 585 1.14 4.62 -27.25
C ASP A 585 0.98 3.46 -26.27
N ILE A 586 1.07 3.74 -24.97
CA ILE A 586 0.80 2.76 -23.92
C ILE A 586 -0.61 3.01 -23.35
N SER A 587 -1.39 1.94 -23.19
CA SER A 587 -2.77 2.00 -22.70
C SER A 587 -2.88 2.70 -21.34
N LYS A 588 -3.84 3.62 -21.18
CA LYS A 588 -4.23 4.16 -19.87
C LYS A 588 -5.11 3.24 -19.04
N ASN A 589 -5.61 2.15 -19.65
CA ASN A 589 -6.42 1.12 -19.00
C ASN A 589 -5.53 -0.08 -18.64
N LEU A 590 -4.40 0.17 -17.96
CA LEU A 590 -3.68 -0.90 -17.28
C LEU A 590 -4.64 -1.51 -16.24
N SER A 591 -4.60 -2.82 -15.99
CA SER A 591 -5.46 -3.55 -15.06
C SER A 591 -5.26 -3.17 -13.57
N SER A 592 -4.78 -1.95 -13.33
CA SER A 592 -4.20 -1.42 -12.11
C SER A 592 -5.04 -0.26 -11.56
N LYS A 593 -4.98 -0.07 -10.24
CA LYS A 593 -5.59 1.08 -9.55
C LYS A 593 -5.06 2.40 -10.13
N ARG A 594 -5.89 3.46 -10.14
CA ARG A 594 -5.54 4.82 -10.61
C ARG A 594 -4.22 5.35 -10.01
N SER A 595 -3.88 4.94 -8.79
CA SER A 595 -2.61 5.29 -8.13
C SER A 595 -1.36 4.77 -8.85
N VAL A 596 -1.42 3.57 -9.46
CA VAL A 596 -0.31 2.98 -10.21
C VAL A 596 -0.10 3.72 -11.52
N LEU A 597 -1.21 4.08 -12.20
CA LEU A 597 -1.17 4.89 -13.42
C LEU A 597 -0.51 6.26 -13.20
N LEU A 598 -0.81 6.91 -12.07
CA LEU A 598 -0.21 8.18 -11.70
C LEU A 598 1.27 8.04 -11.33
N THR A 599 1.68 6.90 -10.77
CA THR A 599 3.10 6.63 -10.46
C THR A 599 3.90 6.40 -11.74
N PHE A 600 3.33 5.66 -12.70
CA PHE A 600 3.93 5.46 -14.01
C PHE A 600 4.00 6.76 -14.82
N ASP A 601 2.93 7.55 -14.83
CA ASP A 601 2.88 8.90 -15.41
C ASP A 601 4.01 9.77 -14.89
N LYS A 602 4.16 9.85 -13.57
CA LYS A 602 5.21 10.62 -12.91
C LYS A 602 6.61 10.13 -13.31
N ALA A 603 6.85 8.82 -13.32
CA ALA A 603 8.15 8.26 -13.69
C ALA A 603 8.51 8.56 -15.15
N LEU A 604 7.54 8.49 -16.07
CA LEU A 604 7.73 8.89 -17.47
C LEU A 604 8.02 10.39 -17.61
N THR A 605 7.30 11.24 -16.87
CA THR A 605 7.54 12.69 -16.84
C THR A 605 8.94 13.03 -16.32
N GLU A 606 9.37 12.39 -15.22
CA GLU A 606 10.70 12.58 -14.65
C GLU A 606 11.80 12.08 -15.60
N TYR A 607 11.60 10.94 -16.26
CA TYR A 607 12.55 10.44 -17.24
C TYR A 607 12.66 11.40 -18.44
N ALA A 608 11.54 11.88 -18.97
CA ALA A 608 11.51 12.83 -20.09
C ALA A 608 12.19 14.17 -19.75
N ALA A 609 12.00 14.68 -18.52
CA ALA A 609 12.62 15.93 -18.09
C ALA A 609 14.16 15.87 -18.03
N ASN A 610 14.73 14.66 -17.90
CA ASN A 610 16.17 14.45 -17.75
C ASN A 610 16.83 13.83 -18.99
N ASN A 611 16.08 13.54 -20.05
CA ASN A 611 16.59 12.85 -21.24
C ASN A 611 16.04 13.47 -22.53
N ASP A 612 16.85 14.28 -23.22
CA ASP A 612 16.46 14.99 -24.45
C ASP A 612 16.02 14.06 -25.60
N GLY A 613 16.51 12.81 -25.59
CA GLY A 613 16.13 11.75 -26.54
C GLY A 613 14.77 11.09 -26.26
N PHE A 614 14.13 11.42 -25.14
CA PHE A 614 12.87 10.82 -24.70
C PHE A 614 11.77 11.88 -24.56
N LYS A 615 10.69 11.74 -25.33
CA LYS A 615 9.52 12.62 -25.21
C LYS A 615 8.33 11.84 -24.70
N TYR A 616 7.55 12.50 -23.85
CA TYR A 616 6.38 11.93 -23.23
C TYR A 616 5.25 12.95 -23.17
N ILE A 617 4.03 12.53 -23.55
CA ILE A 617 2.81 13.31 -23.41
C ILE A 617 1.84 12.54 -22.50
N SER A 618 1.43 13.20 -21.42
CA SER A 618 0.58 12.59 -20.39
C SER A 618 -0.91 12.63 -20.76
N PRO A 619 -1.63 11.50 -20.65
CA PRO A 619 -3.08 11.46 -20.82
C PRO A 619 -3.85 12.11 -19.65
N PHE A 620 -3.15 12.46 -18.57
CA PHE A 620 -3.75 13.12 -17.40
C PHE A 620 -3.61 14.64 -17.44
N LEU A 621 -2.55 15.14 -18.07
CA LEU A 621 -2.30 16.58 -18.22
C LEU A 621 -2.89 17.17 -19.50
N HIS A 622 -3.10 16.34 -20.53
CA HIS A 622 -3.65 16.78 -21.81
C HIS A 622 -5.00 16.11 -22.07
N SER A 623 -6.09 16.87 -21.92
CA SER A 623 -7.48 16.37 -21.98
C SER A 623 -7.90 15.74 -23.32
N GLY A 624 -7.06 15.84 -24.36
CA GLY A 624 -7.24 15.19 -25.65
C GLY A 624 -6.49 13.87 -25.85
N GLU A 625 -5.55 13.51 -24.96
CA GLU A 625 -4.65 12.39 -25.18
C GLU A 625 -5.21 11.07 -24.59
N PRO A 626 -5.49 10.04 -25.42
CA PRO A 626 -6.16 8.84 -24.96
C PRO A 626 -5.22 7.84 -24.25
N ALA A 627 -3.90 8.04 -24.32
CA ALA A 627 -2.88 7.07 -23.91
C ALA A 627 -1.60 7.77 -23.40
N PHE A 628 -0.68 7.00 -22.83
CA PHE A 628 0.68 7.46 -22.55
C PHE A 628 1.46 7.49 -23.87
N HIS A 629 1.62 8.66 -24.48
CA HIS A 629 2.31 8.79 -25.77
C HIS A 629 3.82 8.96 -25.55
N VAL A 630 4.61 8.06 -26.12
CA VAL A 630 6.07 8.02 -25.94
C VAL A 630 6.79 8.10 -27.28
N GLU A 631 7.85 8.91 -27.33
CA GLU A 631 8.82 8.94 -28.43
C GLU A 631 10.23 8.71 -27.90
N ILE A 632 10.97 7.80 -28.52
CA ILE A 632 12.35 7.45 -28.12
C ILE A 632 13.26 7.54 -29.35
N VAL A 633 14.30 8.36 -29.28
CA VAL A 633 15.38 8.38 -30.28
C VAL A 633 16.22 7.11 -30.15
N GLN A 634 16.56 6.48 -31.27
CA GLN A 634 17.30 5.22 -31.32
C GLN A 634 18.81 5.39 -31.33
#